data_AF-A0A849Z5L1-F1
#
_entry.id   AF-A0A849Z5L1-F1
#
_cell.length_a   1.000
_cell.length_b   1.000
_cell.length_c   1.000
_cell.angle_alpha   90.00
_cell.angle_beta   90.00
_cell.angle_gamma   90.00
#
_symmetry.space_group_name_H-M   'P 1'
#
loop_
_entity.id
_entity.type
_entity.pdbx_description
1 polymer ?
#
loop_
_entity_poly.entity_id
_entity_poly.type
_entity_poly.pdbx_seq_one_letter_code
_entity_poly.pdbx_strand_id
1 'polypeptide(L)'
;MGEVWLKPERRHDSDSTDAELLERVARQEGDPAAARRAQAVFYERHIRYLFGALLRQKQSLLALAGLSAEDLAQETFHRAFDKAHTFEAGEGLDQDHQRMRARAWLGRIATNLLTDHLHRLREVSATPYIERVTCRGMDEEVPPSESPGARLVAEALEELTERERDVLRVSALHYRAGEEHQRLPNDVSAELASRWGTTNDNVRAIRVRAMKKLKAIVAARTSSKEGEA
;
A
#
# COMPACT_ATOMS: atom_id res chain seq x y z
N MET A 1 13.36 -22.97 -55.49
CA MET A 1 12.64 -23.83 -54.54
C MET A 1 13.15 -23.51 -53.15
N GLY A 2 12.48 -22.83 -52.24
CA GLY A 2 11.15 -22.24 -52.17
C GLY A 2 11.09 -21.65 -50.76
N GLU A 3 10.79 -20.35 -50.67
CA GLU A 3 10.87 -19.56 -49.45
C GLU A 3 10.01 -20.14 -48.31
N VAL A 4 10.63 -20.39 -47.16
CA VAL A 4 9.90 -20.66 -45.91
C VAL A 4 9.53 -19.32 -45.29
N TRP A 5 8.45 -18.72 -45.77
CA TRP A 5 7.76 -17.63 -45.09
C TRP A 5 6.97 -18.19 -43.90
N LEU A 6 7.63 -18.35 -42.75
CA LEU A 6 6.96 -18.53 -41.46
C LEU A 6 7.00 -17.23 -40.67
N LYS A 7 6.07 -16.32 -40.97
CA LYS A 7 5.58 -15.32 -40.01
C LYS A 7 4.10 -15.07 -40.22
N PRO A 8 3.23 -15.64 -39.37
CA PRO A 8 2.12 -14.84 -38.85
C PRO A 8 1.70 -15.24 -37.41
N GLU A 9 2.54 -15.03 -36.38
CA GLU A 9 2.10 -15.29 -34.99
C GLU A 9 2.06 -14.06 -34.09
N ARG A 10 2.73 -12.95 -34.47
CA ARG A 10 2.69 -11.71 -33.66
C ARG A 10 1.32 -11.02 -33.59
N ARG A 11 0.39 -11.33 -34.49
CA ARG A 11 -0.96 -10.73 -34.48
C ARG A 11 -1.91 -11.38 -33.47
N HIS A 12 -1.72 -12.66 -33.14
CA HIS A 12 -2.69 -13.41 -32.33
C HIS A 12 -2.58 -13.14 -30.82
N ASP A 13 -1.40 -12.74 -30.35
CA ASP A 13 -1.15 -12.46 -28.92
C ASP A 13 -1.57 -11.04 -28.51
N SER A 14 -1.56 -10.07 -29.45
CA SER A 14 -2.03 -8.69 -29.24
C SER A 14 -3.48 -8.64 -28.75
N ASP A 15 -4.32 -9.49 -29.34
CA ASP A 15 -5.77 -9.48 -29.13
C ASP A 15 -6.20 -10.40 -27.96
N SER A 16 -5.25 -11.15 -27.38
CA SER A 16 -5.50 -12.00 -26.23
C SER A 16 -5.82 -11.16 -24.98
N THR A 17 -6.78 -11.62 -24.20
CA THR A 17 -7.15 -11.05 -22.90
C THR A 17 -6.02 -11.21 -21.89
N ASP A 18 -6.02 -10.38 -20.84
CA ASP A 18 -5.03 -10.49 -19.77
C ASP A 18 -5.09 -11.86 -19.06
N ALA A 19 -6.28 -12.45 -18.98
CA ALA A 19 -6.50 -13.79 -18.43
C ALA A 19 -5.80 -14.87 -19.27
N GLU A 20 -6.03 -14.88 -20.58
CA GLU A 20 -5.41 -15.86 -21.50
C GLU A 20 -3.89 -15.72 -21.51
N LEU A 21 -3.36 -14.48 -21.46
CA LEU A 21 -1.93 -14.24 -21.37
C LEU A 21 -1.36 -14.85 -20.08
N LEU A 22 -1.95 -14.55 -18.92
CA LEU A 22 -1.48 -15.08 -17.62
C LEU A 22 -1.67 -16.60 -17.50
N GLU A 23 -2.69 -17.17 -18.12
CA GLU A 23 -2.91 -18.62 -18.17
C GLU A 23 -1.79 -19.33 -18.97
N ARG A 24 -1.33 -18.73 -20.07
CA ARG A 24 -0.17 -19.23 -20.83
C ARG A 24 1.13 -19.08 -20.04
N VAL A 25 1.30 -17.99 -19.29
CA VAL A 25 2.44 -17.83 -18.38
C VAL A 25 2.44 -18.89 -17.29
N ALA A 26 1.28 -19.22 -16.72
CA ALA A 26 1.15 -20.26 -15.70
C ALA A 26 1.53 -21.67 -16.22
N ARG A 27 1.35 -21.94 -17.52
CA ARG A 27 1.68 -23.23 -18.16
C ARG A 27 3.10 -23.29 -18.76
N GLN A 28 4.03 -22.47 -18.26
CA GLN A 28 5.38 -22.30 -18.82
C GLN A 28 6.17 -23.60 -19.07
N GLU A 29 5.91 -24.67 -18.32
CA GLU A 29 6.59 -25.97 -18.45
C GLU A 29 6.30 -26.67 -19.79
N GLY A 30 5.14 -26.41 -20.41
CA GLY A 30 4.74 -27.05 -21.67
C GLY A 30 5.22 -26.29 -22.93
N ASP A 31 5.32 -24.96 -22.88
CA ASP A 31 5.85 -24.12 -23.96
C ASP A 31 6.48 -22.83 -23.40
N PRO A 32 7.79 -22.85 -23.10
CA PRO A 32 8.51 -21.68 -22.58
C PRO A 32 8.55 -20.52 -23.58
N ALA A 33 8.45 -20.78 -24.88
CA ALA A 33 8.52 -19.72 -25.89
C ALA A 33 7.19 -18.95 -25.97
N ALA A 34 6.05 -19.65 -25.91
CA ALA A 34 4.75 -19.02 -25.81
C ALA A 34 4.57 -18.26 -24.48
N ALA A 35 5.04 -18.82 -23.37
CA ALA A 35 5.00 -18.14 -22.07
C ALA A 35 5.79 -16.81 -22.11
N ARG A 36 7.01 -16.80 -22.68
CA ARG A 36 7.79 -15.57 -22.83
C ARG A 36 7.11 -14.52 -23.73
N ARG A 37 6.45 -14.94 -24.81
CA ARG A 37 5.67 -14.01 -25.65
C ARG A 37 4.50 -13.41 -24.88
N ALA A 38 3.77 -14.23 -24.13
CA ALA A 38 2.67 -13.78 -23.30
C ALA A 38 3.12 -12.80 -22.20
N GLN A 39 4.26 -13.07 -21.56
CA GLN A 39 4.90 -12.15 -20.61
C GLN A 39 5.21 -10.80 -21.25
N ALA A 40 5.82 -10.79 -22.44
CA ALA A 40 6.17 -9.56 -23.14
C ALA A 40 4.94 -8.71 -23.48
N VAL A 41 3.89 -9.32 -24.03
CA VAL A 41 2.64 -8.61 -24.37
C VAL A 41 1.97 -8.05 -23.12
N PHE A 42 1.89 -8.84 -22.04
CA PHE A 42 1.31 -8.39 -20.78
C PHE A 42 2.13 -7.24 -20.15
N TYR A 43 3.46 -7.35 -20.16
CA TYR A 43 4.37 -6.33 -19.68
C TYR A 43 4.20 -5.01 -20.44
N GLU A 44 4.29 -5.03 -21.77
CA GLU A 44 4.14 -3.85 -22.63
C GLU A 44 2.80 -3.14 -22.42
N ARG A 45 1.72 -3.92 -22.27
CA ARG A 45 0.35 -3.43 -22.07
C ARG A 45 0.19 -2.66 -20.75
N HIS A 46 0.88 -3.07 -19.69
CA HIS A 46 0.64 -2.57 -18.32
C HIS A 46 1.75 -1.73 -17.72
N ILE A 47 2.99 -1.81 -18.22
CA ILE A 47 4.15 -1.14 -17.63
C ILE A 47 3.94 0.37 -17.49
N ARG A 48 3.44 1.04 -18.54
CA ARG A 48 3.20 2.49 -18.52
C ARG A 48 2.16 2.89 -17.46
N TYR A 49 1.12 2.07 -17.30
CA TYR A 49 0.09 2.32 -16.28
C TYR A 49 0.67 2.13 -14.88
N LEU A 50 1.30 0.97 -14.63
CA LEU A 50 1.83 0.62 -13.32
C LEU A 50 2.89 1.65 -12.88
N PHE A 51 3.86 1.93 -13.75
CA PHE A 51 4.91 2.90 -13.47
C PHE A 51 4.34 4.29 -13.16
N GLY A 52 3.39 4.77 -13.97
CA GLY A 52 2.71 6.04 -13.72
C GLY A 52 1.90 6.05 -12.41
N ALA A 53 1.29 4.93 -12.04
CA ALA A 53 0.58 4.79 -10.77
C ALA A 53 1.55 4.83 -9.57
N LEU A 54 2.69 4.16 -9.66
CA LEU A 54 3.74 4.18 -8.63
C LEU A 54 4.28 5.59 -8.40
N LEU A 55 4.60 6.32 -9.46
CA LEU A 55 5.06 7.71 -9.36
C LEU A 55 4.00 8.64 -8.76
N ARG A 56 2.73 8.50 -9.12
CA ARG A 56 1.68 9.40 -8.60
C ARG A 56 1.26 9.10 -7.17
N GLN A 57 1.20 7.83 -6.78
CA GLN A 57 0.55 7.41 -5.54
C GLN A 57 1.53 6.95 -4.46
N LYS A 58 2.76 6.56 -4.84
CA LYS A 58 3.71 5.87 -3.95
C LYS A 58 5.10 6.51 -3.93
N GLN A 59 5.34 7.63 -4.61
CA GLN A 59 6.66 8.26 -4.73
C GLN A 59 7.32 8.56 -3.38
N SER A 60 6.59 9.12 -2.41
CA SER A 60 7.12 9.41 -1.09
C SER A 60 7.54 8.14 -0.32
N LEU A 61 6.77 7.06 -0.47
CA LEU A 61 7.05 5.77 0.16
C LEU A 61 8.20 5.02 -0.53
N LEU A 62 8.34 5.15 -1.84
CA LEU A 62 9.47 4.61 -2.60
C LEU A 62 10.78 5.24 -2.14
N ALA A 63 10.80 6.57 -2.01
CA ALA A 63 11.97 7.29 -1.49
C ALA A 63 12.33 6.84 -0.08
N LEU A 64 11.33 6.67 0.80
CA LEU A 64 11.54 6.14 2.15
C LEU A 64 12.06 4.70 2.14
N ALA A 65 11.60 3.88 1.20
CA ALA A 65 12.03 2.50 1.03
C ALA A 65 13.43 2.36 0.38
N GLY A 66 14.04 3.46 -0.06
CA GLY A 66 15.29 3.44 -0.84
C GLY A 66 15.14 2.73 -2.19
N LEU A 67 13.92 2.71 -2.76
CA LEU A 67 13.60 2.03 -4.01
C LEU A 67 13.29 3.03 -5.12
N SER A 68 13.68 2.68 -6.34
CA SER A 68 13.15 3.36 -7.53
C SER A 68 11.79 2.78 -7.93
N ALA A 69 10.99 3.57 -8.66
CA ALA A 69 9.75 3.07 -9.25
C ALA A 69 10.01 1.98 -10.32
N GLU A 70 11.18 2.01 -10.96
CA GLU A 70 11.59 1.05 -11.98
C GLU A 70 11.84 -0.32 -11.36
N ASP A 71 12.60 -0.35 -10.26
CA ASP A 71 12.91 -1.59 -9.52
C ASP A 71 11.63 -2.23 -8.99
N LEU A 72 10.75 -1.44 -8.34
CA LEU A 72 9.50 -1.97 -7.82
C LEU A 72 8.58 -2.47 -8.96
N ALA A 73 8.56 -1.79 -10.11
CA ALA A 73 7.79 -2.25 -11.26
C ALA A 73 8.33 -3.58 -11.80
N GLN A 74 9.65 -3.71 -11.98
CA GLN A 74 10.27 -4.97 -12.42
C GLN A 74 9.98 -6.11 -11.45
N GLU A 75 10.20 -5.93 -10.15
CA GLU A 75 9.90 -6.95 -9.14
C GLU A 75 8.40 -7.30 -9.10
N THR A 76 7.53 -6.32 -9.32
CA THR A 76 6.08 -6.56 -9.43
C THR A 76 5.75 -7.49 -10.59
N PHE A 77 6.33 -7.27 -11.76
CA PHE A 77 6.10 -8.13 -12.92
C PHE A 77 6.72 -9.52 -12.74
N HIS A 78 7.94 -9.61 -12.21
CA HIS A 78 8.53 -10.90 -11.84
C HIS A 78 7.61 -11.69 -10.92
N ARG A 79 7.14 -11.08 -9.83
CA ARG A 79 6.21 -11.71 -8.89
C ARG A 79 4.86 -12.06 -9.52
N ALA A 80 4.36 -11.23 -10.43
CA ALA A 80 3.11 -11.48 -11.14
C ALA A 80 3.22 -12.72 -12.04
N PHE A 81 4.33 -12.88 -12.76
CA PHE A 81 4.54 -14.05 -13.61
C PHE A 81 4.74 -15.33 -12.80
N ASP A 82 5.48 -15.28 -11.70
CA ASP A 82 5.62 -16.43 -10.78
C ASP A 82 4.27 -16.86 -10.20
N LYS A 83 3.38 -15.88 -9.93
CA LYS A 83 2.05 -16.10 -9.36
C LYS A 83 0.93 -16.06 -10.39
N ALA A 84 1.22 -16.22 -11.68
CA ALA A 84 0.22 -16.09 -12.74
C ALA A 84 -0.95 -17.06 -12.57
N HIS A 85 -0.69 -18.26 -12.05
CA HIS A 85 -1.70 -19.28 -11.73
C HIS A 85 -2.73 -18.85 -10.66
N THR A 86 -2.47 -17.78 -9.91
CA THR A 86 -3.38 -17.24 -8.87
C THR A 86 -4.27 -16.12 -9.39
N PHE A 87 -4.14 -15.73 -10.65
CA PHE A 87 -4.95 -14.66 -11.22
C PHE A 87 -6.37 -15.14 -11.52
N GLU A 88 -7.36 -14.40 -11.03
CA GLU A 88 -8.77 -14.66 -11.26
C GLU A 88 -9.37 -13.58 -12.16
N ALA A 89 -9.71 -13.97 -13.39
CA ALA A 89 -10.22 -13.05 -14.42
C ALA A 89 -11.60 -12.46 -14.10
N GLY A 90 -12.41 -13.14 -13.27
CA GLY A 90 -13.83 -12.84 -13.07
C GLY A 90 -14.67 -13.25 -14.29
N GLU A 91 -15.73 -14.01 -14.06
CA GLU A 91 -16.59 -14.49 -15.14
C GLU A 91 -17.43 -13.36 -15.74
N GLY A 92 -17.59 -13.38 -17.07
CA GLY A 92 -18.53 -12.49 -17.79
C GLY A 92 -18.13 -11.01 -17.88
N LEU A 93 -16.90 -10.64 -17.51
CA LEU A 93 -16.42 -9.26 -17.63
C LEU A 93 -16.03 -8.92 -19.08
N ASP A 94 -16.34 -7.70 -19.52
CA ASP A 94 -15.83 -7.15 -20.77
C ASP A 94 -14.31 -6.90 -20.72
N GLN A 95 -13.69 -6.59 -21.86
CA GLN A 95 -12.24 -6.42 -21.94
C GLN A 95 -11.70 -5.27 -21.08
N ASP A 96 -12.47 -4.21 -20.86
CA ASP A 96 -12.02 -3.04 -20.10
C ASP A 96 -12.06 -3.33 -18.60
N HIS A 97 -13.10 -3.99 -18.13
CA HIS A 97 -13.20 -4.48 -16.75
C HIS A 97 -12.14 -5.54 -16.45
N GLN A 98 -11.84 -6.44 -17.40
CA GLN A 98 -10.73 -7.39 -17.26
C GLN A 98 -9.37 -6.65 -17.14
N ARG A 99 -9.12 -5.63 -17.98
CA ARG A 99 -7.90 -4.80 -17.89
C ARG A 99 -7.80 -4.07 -16.55
N MET A 100 -8.90 -3.52 -16.05
CA MET A 100 -8.93 -2.87 -14.72
C MET A 100 -8.61 -3.86 -13.61
N ARG A 101 -9.10 -5.10 -13.71
CA ARG A 101 -8.83 -6.15 -12.74
C ARG A 101 -7.37 -6.59 -12.74
N ALA A 102 -6.76 -6.77 -13.92
CA ALA A 102 -5.33 -7.04 -14.03
C ALA A 102 -4.49 -5.92 -13.40
N ARG A 103 -4.85 -4.66 -13.64
CA ARG A 103 -4.20 -3.49 -13.04
C ARG A 103 -4.36 -3.43 -11.52
N ALA A 104 -5.55 -3.72 -10.99
CA ALA A 104 -5.79 -3.79 -9.55
C ALA A 104 -4.98 -4.90 -8.90
N TRP A 105 -4.88 -6.06 -9.56
CA TRP A 105 -4.07 -7.19 -9.11
C TRP A 105 -2.57 -6.85 -9.08
N LEU A 106 -2.04 -6.21 -10.12
CA LEU A 106 -0.65 -5.69 -10.14
C LEU A 106 -0.43 -4.65 -9.03
N GLY A 107 -1.37 -3.73 -8.83
CA GLY A 107 -1.30 -2.73 -7.77
C GLY A 107 -1.25 -3.38 -6.37
N ARG A 108 -1.98 -4.48 -6.16
CA ARG A 108 -1.93 -5.25 -4.91
C ARG A 108 -0.56 -5.90 -4.70
N ILE A 109 0.02 -6.51 -5.74
CA ILE A 109 1.37 -7.10 -5.68
C ILE A 109 2.40 -6.02 -5.33
N ALA A 110 2.40 -4.90 -6.04
CA ALA A 110 3.32 -3.79 -5.80
C ALA A 110 3.18 -3.21 -4.38
N THR A 111 1.95 -3.09 -3.88
CA THR A 111 1.69 -2.60 -2.51
C THR A 111 2.25 -3.55 -1.47
N ASN A 112 2.09 -4.86 -1.67
CA ASN A 112 2.65 -5.87 -0.75
C ASN A 112 4.18 -5.82 -0.75
N LEU A 113 4.80 -5.79 -1.94
CA LEU A 113 6.27 -5.68 -2.07
C LEU A 113 6.82 -4.44 -1.36
N LEU A 114 6.22 -3.27 -1.63
CA LEU A 114 6.63 -2.02 -0.98
C LEU A 114 6.47 -2.10 0.55
N THR A 115 5.38 -2.69 1.02
CA THR A 115 5.15 -2.92 2.45
C THR A 115 6.23 -3.81 3.05
N ASP A 116 6.59 -4.91 2.38
CA ASP A 116 7.67 -5.81 2.82
C ASP A 116 9.02 -5.07 2.90
N HIS A 117 9.32 -4.20 1.92
CA HIS A 117 10.53 -3.37 1.96
C HIS A 117 10.54 -2.39 3.14
N LEU A 118 9.42 -1.71 3.40
CA LEU A 118 9.29 -0.81 4.54
C LEU A 118 9.39 -1.56 5.88
N HIS A 119 8.86 -2.77 5.97
CA HIS A 119 9.00 -3.61 7.16
C HIS A 119 10.45 -4.06 7.38
N ARG A 120 11.15 -4.49 6.32
CA ARG A 120 12.57 -4.87 6.41
C ARG A 120 13.46 -3.71 6.86
N LEU A 121 13.19 -2.47 6.41
CA LEU A 121 13.90 -1.29 6.90
C LEU A 121 13.66 -1.01 8.38
N ARG A 122 12.50 -1.41 8.93
CA ARG A 122 12.20 -1.28 10.35
C ARG A 122 12.86 -2.39 11.19
N GLU A 123 13.06 -3.58 10.61
CA GLU A 123 13.71 -4.73 11.24
C GLU A 123 15.24 -4.64 11.22
N VAL A 124 15.82 -4.07 10.14
CA VAL A 124 17.22 -3.64 10.13
C VAL A 124 17.27 -2.38 10.99
N SER A 125 17.36 -2.59 12.30
CA SER A 125 17.65 -1.58 13.31
C SER A 125 18.62 -0.56 12.74
N ALA A 126 18.29 0.72 12.86
CA ALA A 126 19.09 1.87 12.44
C ALA A 126 20.47 1.95 13.14
N THR A 127 20.95 0.87 13.77
CA THR A 127 22.20 0.79 14.52
C THR A 127 23.43 1.25 13.73
N PRO A 128 23.60 0.96 12.42
CA PRO A 128 24.77 1.48 11.68
C PRO A 128 24.62 2.93 11.19
N TYR A 129 23.39 3.49 11.19
CA TYR A 129 23.12 4.86 10.72
C TYR A 129 22.96 5.86 11.88
N ILE A 130 22.60 5.40 13.08
CA ILE A 130 22.51 6.22 14.30
C ILE A 130 23.89 6.79 14.67
N GLU A 131 24.99 6.10 14.38
CA GLU A 131 26.35 6.60 14.67
C GLU A 131 26.75 7.87 13.88
N ARG A 132 26.01 8.25 12.83
CA ARG A 132 26.29 9.45 12.03
C ARG A 132 25.23 10.55 12.09
N VAL A 133 24.10 10.30 12.76
CA VAL A 133 23.14 11.37 13.04
C VAL A 133 23.64 12.09 14.27
N THR A 134 24.22 13.28 14.10
CA THR A 134 24.39 14.19 15.23
C THR A 134 22.99 14.46 15.78
N CYS A 135 22.74 14.14 17.05
CA CYS A 135 21.45 14.34 17.73
C CYS A 135 21.14 15.84 17.94
N ARG A 136 21.67 16.72 17.08
CA ARG A 136 21.53 18.17 17.16
C ARG A 136 20.07 18.52 16.88
N GLY A 137 19.40 19.08 17.87
CA GLY A 137 17.97 19.42 17.78
C GLY A 137 17.00 18.28 18.09
N MET A 138 17.46 17.11 18.57
CA MET A 138 16.54 16.07 19.06
C MET A 138 15.83 16.47 20.37
N ASP A 139 16.48 17.32 21.17
CA ASP A 139 15.92 17.93 22.37
C ASP A 139 15.29 19.32 22.09
N GLU A 140 15.30 19.78 20.84
CA GLU A 140 14.59 21.02 20.48
C GLU A 140 13.10 20.72 20.41
N GLU A 141 12.32 21.57 21.06
CA GLU A 141 10.86 21.47 21.09
C GLU A 141 10.33 21.53 19.66
N VAL A 142 9.69 20.44 19.20
CA VAL A 142 9.14 20.36 17.84
C VAL A 142 8.20 21.54 17.65
N PRO A 143 8.43 22.44 16.67
CA PRO A 143 7.58 23.59 16.49
C PRO A 143 6.15 23.11 16.23
N PRO A 144 5.14 23.71 16.90
CA PRO A 144 3.76 23.29 16.73
C PRO A 144 3.36 23.41 15.26
N SER A 145 2.61 22.42 14.76
CA SER A 145 2.17 22.41 13.36
C SER A 145 1.50 23.74 13.00
N GLU A 146 1.90 24.33 11.87
CA GLU A 146 1.33 25.58 11.37
C GLU A 146 -0.06 25.38 10.75
N SER A 147 -0.45 24.14 10.44
CA SER A 147 -1.75 23.90 9.80
C SER A 147 -2.90 24.08 10.81
N PRO A 148 -3.93 24.89 10.49
CA PRO A 148 -5.08 25.09 11.37
C PRO A 148 -5.80 23.78 11.74
N GLY A 149 -5.85 22.83 10.80
CA GLY A 149 -6.43 21.50 11.02
C GLY A 149 -5.65 20.66 12.03
N ALA A 150 -4.32 20.65 11.95
CA ALA A 150 -3.51 19.89 12.91
C ALA A 150 -3.59 20.47 14.33
N ARG A 151 -3.63 21.80 14.47
CA ARG A 151 -3.82 22.45 15.79
C ARG A 151 -5.16 22.06 16.41
N LEU A 152 -6.22 22.09 15.62
CA LEU A 152 -7.56 21.73 16.07
C LEU A 152 -7.64 20.25 16.50
N VAL A 153 -6.97 19.34 15.77
CA VAL A 153 -6.88 17.93 16.18
C VAL A 153 -6.02 17.77 17.44
N ALA A 154 -4.91 18.48 17.56
CA ALA A 154 -4.02 18.43 18.73
C ALA A 154 -4.76 18.87 20.00
N GLU A 155 -5.48 19.99 19.94
CA GLU A 155 -6.31 20.47 21.05
C GLU A 155 -7.45 19.49 21.39
N ALA A 156 -8.08 18.89 20.37
CA ALA A 156 -9.14 17.90 20.59
C ALA A 156 -8.61 16.60 21.21
N LEU A 157 -7.34 16.23 20.96
CA LEU A 157 -6.69 15.09 21.62
C LEU A 157 -6.42 15.34 23.10
N GLU A 158 -6.23 16.61 23.52
CA GLU A 158 -6.02 16.96 24.93
C GLU A 158 -7.27 16.71 25.79
N GLU A 159 -8.48 16.75 25.20
CA GLU A 159 -9.74 16.40 25.88
C GLU A 159 -10.00 14.89 26.02
N LEU A 160 -9.17 14.06 25.38
CA LEU A 160 -9.21 12.62 25.56
C LEU A 160 -8.44 12.23 26.81
N THR A 161 -8.90 11.17 27.47
CA THR A 161 -8.15 10.55 28.56
C THR A 161 -6.80 10.06 28.06
N GLU A 162 -5.79 10.01 28.94
CA GLU A 162 -4.46 9.51 28.59
C GLU A 162 -4.52 8.13 27.91
N ARG A 163 -5.38 7.24 28.42
CA ARG A 163 -5.64 5.91 27.84
C ARG A 163 -6.20 5.98 26.41
N GLU A 164 -7.18 6.82 26.17
CA GLU A 164 -7.76 7.00 24.83
C GLU A 164 -6.72 7.58 23.87
N ARG A 165 -5.96 8.57 24.33
CA ARG A 165 -4.92 9.25 23.56
C ARG A 165 -3.79 8.30 23.18
N ASP A 166 -3.31 7.49 24.12
CA ASP A 166 -2.28 6.48 23.88
C ASP A 166 -2.73 5.45 22.84
N VAL A 167 -3.94 4.89 23.00
CA VAL A 167 -4.52 3.96 22.03
C VAL A 167 -4.64 4.58 20.64
N LEU A 168 -5.08 5.84 20.53
CA LEU A 168 -5.17 6.52 19.23
C LEU A 168 -3.79 6.81 18.62
N ARG A 169 -2.82 7.26 19.41
CA ARG A 169 -1.43 7.52 18.96
C ARG A 169 -0.79 6.26 18.41
N VAL A 170 -0.85 5.16 19.16
CA VAL A 170 -0.35 3.86 18.70
C VAL A 170 -1.13 3.41 17.46
N SER A 171 -2.45 3.54 17.44
CA SER A 171 -3.26 3.20 16.25
C SER A 171 -2.87 3.97 15.00
N ALA A 172 -2.50 5.25 15.13
CA ALA A 172 -2.11 6.10 14.00
C ALA A 172 -0.81 5.62 13.34
N LEU A 173 0.13 5.05 14.11
CA LEU A 173 1.39 4.48 13.57
C LEU A 173 1.15 3.25 12.68
N HIS A 174 0.00 2.59 12.83
CA HIS A 174 -0.38 1.42 12.06
C HIS A 174 -1.44 1.72 11.00
N TYR A 175 -1.76 3.00 10.77
CA TYR A 175 -2.76 3.40 9.79
C TYR A 175 -2.22 3.30 8.35
N ARG A 176 -3.01 2.67 7.48
CA ARG A 176 -2.78 2.47 6.05
C ARG A 176 -3.86 3.22 5.28
N ALA A 177 -3.49 4.29 4.59
CA ALA A 177 -4.46 5.08 3.82
C ALA A 177 -5.15 4.22 2.74
N GLY A 178 -6.49 4.24 2.71
CA GLY A 178 -7.30 3.51 1.73
C GLY A 178 -7.78 2.11 2.16
N GLU A 179 -7.36 1.61 3.33
CA GLU A 179 -7.88 0.37 3.89
C GLU A 179 -9.01 0.63 4.89
N GLU A 180 -10.13 -0.07 4.75
CA GLU A 180 -11.23 -0.04 5.71
C GLU A 180 -11.02 -1.07 6.83
N HIS A 181 -11.59 -0.82 8.01
CA HIS A 181 -11.60 -1.74 9.15
C HIS A 181 -10.24 -2.25 9.65
N GLN A 182 -9.17 -1.48 9.44
CA GLN A 182 -7.81 -1.85 9.84
C GLN A 182 -7.70 -2.20 11.32
N ARG A 183 -7.14 -3.37 11.59
CA ARG A 183 -6.89 -3.88 12.94
C ARG A 183 -5.43 -3.64 13.33
N LEU A 184 -5.20 -3.35 14.60
CA LEU A 184 -3.84 -3.32 15.14
C LEU A 184 -3.24 -4.75 15.08
N PRO A 185 -1.93 -4.89 14.83
CA PRO A 185 -1.23 -6.14 15.03
C PRO A 185 -1.50 -6.71 16.43
N ASN A 186 -1.56 -8.05 16.55
CA ASN A 186 -1.99 -8.72 17.78
C ASN A 186 -1.03 -8.48 18.95
N ASP A 187 0.27 -8.45 18.66
CA ASP A 187 1.36 -8.11 19.58
C ASP A 187 1.20 -6.68 20.11
N VAL A 188 0.97 -5.71 19.22
CA VAL A 188 0.77 -4.30 19.59
C VAL A 188 -0.51 -4.13 20.43
N SER A 189 -1.58 -4.83 20.06
CA SER A 189 -2.82 -4.84 20.85
C SER A 189 -2.59 -5.43 22.24
N ALA A 190 -1.81 -6.51 22.33
CA ALA A 190 -1.51 -7.18 23.60
C ALA A 190 -0.64 -6.29 24.51
N GLU A 191 0.29 -5.54 23.94
CA GLU A 191 1.10 -4.57 24.68
C GLU A 191 0.22 -3.46 25.29
N LEU A 192 -0.67 -2.86 24.48
CA LEU A 192 -1.64 -1.87 24.96
C LEU A 192 -2.57 -2.45 26.04
N ALA A 193 -2.99 -3.70 25.86
CA ALA A 193 -3.82 -4.40 26.82
C ALA A 193 -3.10 -4.58 28.17
N SER A 194 -1.83 -5.03 28.13
CA SER A 194 -0.98 -5.16 29.30
C SER A 194 -0.75 -3.82 30.01
N ARG A 195 -0.36 -2.79 29.26
CA ARG A 195 -0.05 -1.44 29.76
C ARG A 195 -1.22 -0.82 30.54
N TRP A 196 -2.44 -1.03 30.07
CA TRP A 196 -3.66 -0.45 30.66
C TRP A 196 -4.47 -1.45 31.49
N GLY A 197 -3.93 -2.63 31.80
CA GLY A 197 -4.59 -3.66 32.60
C GLY A 197 -5.95 -4.09 32.03
N THR A 198 -6.01 -4.33 30.72
CA THR A 198 -7.26 -4.57 29.98
C THR A 198 -7.13 -5.73 28.99
N THR A 199 -8.10 -5.92 28.10
CA THR A 199 -8.11 -6.97 27.06
C THR A 199 -8.00 -6.38 25.66
N ASN A 200 -7.57 -7.20 24.70
CA ASN A 200 -7.48 -6.81 23.28
C ASN A 200 -8.82 -6.30 22.71
N ASP A 201 -9.92 -6.95 23.07
CA ASP A 201 -11.26 -6.53 22.65
C ASP A 201 -11.62 -5.16 23.23
N ASN A 202 -11.22 -4.89 24.48
CA ASN A 202 -11.44 -3.59 25.08
C ASN A 202 -10.53 -2.51 24.47
N VAL A 203 -9.28 -2.83 24.07
CA VAL A 203 -8.43 -1.93 23.29
C VAL A 203 -9.11 -1.54 21.97
N ARG A 204 -9.71 -2.51 21.26
CA ARG A 204 -10.50 -2.25 20.05
C ARG A 204 -11.69 -1.33 20.35
N ALA A 205 -12.43 -1.60 21.42
CA ALA A 205 -13.58 -0.78 21.83
C ALA A 205 -13.16 0.65 22.26
N ILE A 206 -12.02 0.81 22.93
CA ILE A 206 -11.45 2.10 23.29
C ILE A 206 -11.12 2.88 22.03
N ARG A 207 -10.41 2.28 21.06
CA ARG A 207 -10.08 2.93 19.78
C ARG A 207 -11.32 3.45 19.05
N VAL A 208 -12.36 2.61 18.91
CA VAL A 208 -13.60 2.99 18.22
C VAL A 208 -14.28 4.17 18.92
N ARG A 209 -14.42 4.11 20.25
CA ARG A 209 -15.06 5.17 21.04
C ARG A 209 -14.26 6.46 21.03
N ALA A 210 -12.94 6.38 21.21
CA ALA A 210 -12.03 7.51 21.19
C ALA A 210 -12.04 8.21 19.82
N MET A 211 -12.03 7.46 18.72
CA MET A 211 -12.12 8.02 17.36
C MET A 211 -13.46 8.74 17.12
N LYS A 212 -14.56 8.15 17.59
CA LYS A 212 -15.89 8.79 17.53
C LYS A 212 -15.93 10.08 18.34
N LYS A 213 -15.37 10.07 19.55
CA LYS A 213 -15.28 11.24 20.43
C LYS A 213 -14.45 12.34 19.80
N LEU A 214 -13.28 12.01 19.26
CA LEU A 214 -12.40 12.96 18.57
C LEU A 214 -13.10 13.60 17.38
N LYS A 215 -13.78 12.81 16.52
CA LYS A 215 -14.55 13.33 15.39
C LYS A 215 -15.65 14.31 15.82
N ALA A 216 -16.33 14.03 16.93
CA ALA A 216 -17.38 14.91 17.45
C ALA A 216 -16.82 16.25 17.94
N ILE A 217 -15.71 16.24 18.68
CA ILE A 217 -15.03 17.46 19.15
C ILE A 217 -14.57 18.31 17.96
N VAL A 218 -13.94 17.67 16.97
CA VAL A 218 -13.46 18.32 15.75
C VAL A 218 -14.61 18.97 14.99
N ALA A 219 -15.71 18.22 14.76
CA ALA A 219 -16.88 18.72 14.05
C ALA A 219 -17.54 19.92 14.74
N ALA A 220 -17.70 19.86 16.07
CA ALA A 220 -18.28 20.96 16.85
C ALA A 220 -17.45 22.25 16.70
N ARG A 221 -16.12 22.13 16.78
CA ARG A 221 -15.19 23.27 16.67
C ARG A 221 -15.10 23.85 15.26
N THR A 222 -15.25 23.02 14.22
CA THR A 222 -15.35 23.52 12.84
C THR A 222 -16.66 24.27 12.60
N SER A 223 -17.78 23.80 13.14
CA SER A 223 -19.08 24.47 12.99
C SER A 223 -19.20 25.76 13.80
N SER A 224 -18.55 25.87 14.97
CA SER A 224 -18.52 27.12 15.74
C SER A 224 -17.71 28.23 15.06
N LYS A 225 -16.68 27.90 14.27
CA LYS A 225 -15.87 28.90 13.55
C LYS A 225 -16.54 29.46 12.29
N GLU A 226 -17.50 28.74 11.71
CA GLU A 226 -18.26 29.21 10.53
C GLU A 226 -19.41 30.17 10.87
N GLY A 227 -19.78 30.28 12.16
CA GLY A 227 -20.81 31.22 12.63
C GLY A 227 -20.29 32.55 13.14
N GLU A 228 -18.97 32.76 13.14
CA GLU A 228 -18.28 33.94 13.70
C GLU A 228 -17.51 34.74 12.62
N ALA A 229 -17.64 34.35 11.35
CA ALA A 229 -17.09 35.02 10.16
C ALA A 229 -18.23 35.62 9.31
#